data_AF-A0A9D2LRP5-F1
#
_entry.id   AF-A0A9D2LRP5-F1
#
_cell.length_a   1.000
_cell.length_b   1.000
_cell.length_c   1.000
_cell.angle_alpha   90.00
_cell.angle_beta   90.00
_cell.angle_gamma   90.00
#
_symmetry.space_group_name_H-M   'P 1'
#
loop_
_entity.id
_entity.type
_entity.pdbx_description
1 polymer ?
#
loop_
_entity_poly.entity_id
_entity_poly.type
_entity_poly.pdbx_seq_one_letter_code
_entity_poly.pdbx_strand_id
1 'polypeptide(L)'
;MILKEMYPAGSRVMLEEIVSDPESGLKPGDIGTVLRLDNAGGLHIVWDQGKSLALIYGEDCCKCLLKSEQMDRLFDQLFIMPFENIERLESWLVKKLREAFPEMCFIADSKGHLEVDLKAAAFQIQNTKISIIYETDDKGHLFIIKCGWVQEKETDRKTSDTGDHKCGI
;
A
#
# COMPACT_ATOMS: atom_id res chain seq x y z
N MET A 1 -15.03 -1.99 -18.32
CA MET A 1 -14.59 -0.60 -18.63
C MET A 1 -13.10 -0.59 -18.34
N ILE A 2 -12.27 -0.48 -19.38
CA ILE A 2 -10.83 -0.80 -19.38
C ILE A 2 -10.06 -0.04 -18.27
N LEU A 3 -10.51 1.17 -17.92
CA LEU A 3 -9.87 1.98 -16.87
C LEU A 3 -9.84 1.32 -15.48
N LYS A 4 -10.91 0.62 -15.08
CA LYS A 4 -10.94 -0.10 -13.80
C LYS A 4 -9.97 -1.28 -13.78
N GLU A 5 -9.68 -1.85 -14.95
CA GLU A 5 -8.72 -2.96 -15.10
C GLU A 5 -7.28 -2.43 -15.20
N MET A 6 -7.08 -1.22 -15.72
CA MET A 6 -5.78 -0.56 -15.77
C MET A 6 -5.36 -0.02 -14.40
N TYR A 7 -6.31 0.55 -13.66
CA TYR A 7 -6.11 1.20 -12.36
C TYR A 7 -7.12 0.69 -11.32
N PRO A 8 -7.07 -0.58 -10.91
CA PRO A 8 -7.94 -1.09 -9.85
C PRO A 8 -7.69 -0.36 -8.52
N ALA A 9 -8.71 -0.31 -7.66
CA ALA A 9 -8.59 0.29 -6.33
C ALA A 9 -7.47 -0.39 -5.53
N GLY A 10 -6.63 0.39 -4.87
CA GLY A 10 -5.40 -0.08 -4.21
C GLY A 10 -4.16 -0.06 -5.09
N SER A 11 -4.28 0.24 -6.39
CA SER A 11 -3.10 0.36 -7.26
C SER A 11 -2.22 1.55 -6.88
N ARG A 12 -0.91 1.37 -6.98
CA ARG A 12 0.10 2.41 -6.88
C ARG A 12 0.33 3.03 -8.25
N VAL A 13 0.24 4.34 -8.31
CA VAL A 13 0.39 5.13 -9.53
C VAL A 13 1.38 6.26 -9.30
N MET A 14 2.11 6.61 -10.36
CA MET A 14 3.01 7.76 -10.38
C MET A 14 2.46 8.80 -11.34
N LEU A 15 2.39 10.05 -10.89
CA LEU A 15 2.01 11.16 -11.75
C LEU A 15 3.05 11.36 -12.84
N GLU A 16 2.61 11.44 -14.08
CA GLU A 16 3.47 11.82 -15.22
C GLU A 16 3.19 13.27 -15.60
N GLU A 17 1.93 13.68 -15.63
CA GLU A 17 1.50 15.03 -15.98
C GLU A 17 0.14 15.33 -15.38
N ILE A 18 -0.05 16.57 -14.90
CA ILE A 18 -1.36 17.11 -14.52
C ILE A 18 -1.61 18.38 -15.30
N VAL A 19 -2.71 18.40 -16.06
CA VAL A 19 -3.11 19.52 -16.91
C VAL A 19 -4.39 20.15 -16.36
N SER A 20 -5.30 19.36 -15.81
CA SER A 20 -6.61 19.84 -15.38
C SER A 20 -6.53 20.79 -14.17
N ASP A 21 -5.50 20.63 -13.33
CA ASP A 21 -5.27 21.47 -12.14
C ASP A 21 -3.77 21.81 -11.95
N PRO A 22 -3.28 22.84 -12.66
CA PRO A 22 -1.88 23.27 -12.57
C PRO A 22 -1.45 23.77 -11.18
N GLU A 23 -2.40 24.23 -10.36
CA GLU A 23 -2.15 24.79 -9.02
C GLU A 23 -2.34 23.74 -7.91
N SER A 24 -2.61 22.48 -8.26
CA SER A 24 -2.74 21.35 -7.33
C SER A 24 -1.52 21.17 -6.42
N GLY A 25 -0.35 21.63 -6.89
CA GLY A 25 0.94 21.46 -6.23
C GLY A 25 1.49 20.05 -6.30
N LEU A 26 0.89 19.16 -7.10
CA LEU A 26 1.47 17.87 -7.47
C LEU A 26 2.54 18.06 -8.55
N LYS A 27 3.51 17.16 -8.58
CA LYS A 27 4.63 17.19 -9.52
C LYS A 27 4.79 15.81 -10.18
N PRO A 28 5.25 15.76 -11.45
CA PRO A 28 5.66 14.49 -12.05
C PRO A 28 6.62 13.73 -11.14
N GLY A 29 6.36 12.44 -10.95
CA GLY A 29 7.06 11.59 -9.99
C GLY A 29 6.38 11.43 -8.63
N ASP A 30 5.39 12.27 -8.28
CA ASP A 30 4.58 12.05 -7.09
C ASP A 30 3.84 10.72 -7.20
N ILE A 31 3.84 9.94 -6.11
CA ILE A 31 3.21 8.62 -6.06
C ILE A 31 1.96 8.69 -5.19
N GLY A 32 0.93 7.94 -5.59
CA GLY A 32 -0.29 7.80 -4.83
C GLY A 32 -0.93 6.43 -4.99
N THR A 33 -2.00 6.23 -4.23
CA THR A 33 -2.84 5.03 -4.27
C THR A 33 -4.21 5.36 -4.81
N VAL A 34 -4.66 4.59 -5.81
CA VAL A 34 -6.00 4.69 -6.38
C VAL A 34 -7.05 4.29 -5.34
N LEU A 35 -7.99 5.17 -5.05
CA LEU A 35 -9.16 4.87 -4.22
C LEU A 35 -10.29 4.29 -5.06
N ARG A 36 -10.64 4.97 -6.15
CA ARG A 36 -11.77 4.60 -7.02
C ARG A 36 -11.73 5.36 -8.33
N LEU A 37 -12.39 4.78 -9.32
CA LEU A 37 -12.79 5.48 -10.54
C LEU A 37 -14.27 5.86 -10.42
N ASP A 38 -14.60 7.13 -10.66
CA ASP A 38 -15.99 7.58 -10.69
C ASP A 38 -16.61 7.45 -12.10
N ASN A 39 -17.90 7.79 -12.20
CA ASN A 39 -18.66 7.67 -13.45
C ASN A 39 -18.36 8.79 -14.45
N ALA A 40 -17.67 9.86 -14.04
CA ALA A 40 -17.24 10.95 -14.90
C ALA A 40 -15.85 10.71 -15.51
N GLY A 41 -15.20 9.59 -15.16
CA GLY A 41 -13.84 9.26 -15.62
C GLY A 41 -12.74 9.84 -14.72
N GLY A 42 -13.10 10.37 -13.55
CA GLY A 42 -12.15 10.82 -12.54
C GLY A 42 -11.54 9.65 -11.78
N LEU A 43 -10.22 9.54 -11.81
CA LEU A 43 -9.43 8.57 -11.05
C LEU A 43 -9.00 9.18 -9.72
N HIS A 44 -9.76 8.90 -8.65
CA HIS A 44 -9.50 9.45 -7.32
C HIS A 44 -8.29 8.78 -6.69
N ILE A 45 -7.26 9.57 -6.37
CA ILE A 45 -6.00 9.10 -5.82
C ILE A 45 -5.73 9.79 -4.48
N VAL A 46 -5.16 9.04 -3.53
CA VAL A 46 -4.51 9.60 -2.34
C VAL A 46 -3.01 9.61 -2.61
N TRP A 47 -2.45 10.81 -2.69
CA TRP A 47 -1.04 11.03 -2.91
C TRP A 47 -0.28 10.93 -1.60
N ASP A 48 0.92 10.37 -1.64
CA ASP A 48 1.73 10.11 -0.44
C ASP A 48 2.12 11.41 0.29
N GLN A 49 2.09 12.55 -0.41
CA GLN A 49 2.30 13.89 0.15
C GLN A 49 1.08 14.40 0.96
N GLY A 50 0.07 13.55 1.22
CA GLY A 50 -1.06 13.84 2.10
C GLY A 50 -2.25 14.54 1.42
N LYS A 51 -2.22 14.72 0.11
CA LYS A 51 -3.33 15.28 -0.67
C LYS A 51 -4.17 14.16 -1.29
N SER A 52 -5.47 14.39 -1.43
CA SER A 52 -6.30 13.57 -2.31
C SER A 52 -6.79 14.43 -3.47
N LEU A 53 -6.59 13.94 -4.69
CA LEU A 53 -6.98 14.61 -5.92
C LEU A 53 -7.34 13.55 -6.96
N ALA A 54 -8.36 13.83 -7.77
CA ALA A 54 -8.70 12.99 -8.91
C ALA A 54 -7.93 13.44 -10.15
N LEU A 55 -7.41 12.48 -10.91
CA LEU A 55 -6.91 12.73 -12.26
C LEU A 55 -8.03 12.54 -13.29
N ILE A 56 -8.09 13.41 -14.29
CA ILE A 56 -9.05 13.35 -15.38
C ILE A 56 -8.48 12.51 -16.51
N TYR A 57 -9.13 11.37 -16.80
CA TYR A 57 -8.69 10.51 -17.89
C TYR A 57 -8.75 11.22 -19.25
N GLY A 58 -7.64 11.15 -20.00
CA GLY A 58 -7.50 11.77 -21.31
C GLY A 58 -7.00 13.21 -21.29
N GLU A 59 -6.88 13.81 -20.10
CA GLU A 59 -6.29 15.13 -19.88
C GLU A 59 -5.03 15.03 -19.01
N ASP A 60 -5.10 14.28 -17.90
CA ASP A 60 -3.96 13.99 -17.04
C ASP A 60 -3.32 12.63 -17.36
N CYS A 61 -2.04 12.47 -17.02
CA CYS A 61 -1.26 11.26 -17.28
C CYS A 61 -0.69 10.67 -15.98
N CYS A 62 -0.83 9.35 -15.82
CA CYS A 62 -0.16 8.61 -14.76
C CYS A 62 0.21 7.19 -15.19
N LYS A 63 1.32 6.70 -14.63
CA LYS A 63 1.81 5.33 -14.80
C LYS A 63 1.36 4.46 -13.64
N CYS A 64 0.75 3.30 -13.93
CA CYS A 64 0.55 2.27 -12.92
C CYS A 64 1.88 1.58 -12.59
N LEU A 65 2.35 1.70 -11.35
CA LEU A 65 3.57 1.07 -10.85
C LEU A 65 3.30 -0.34 -10.33
N LEU A 66 2.17 -0.52 -9.63
CA LEU A 66 1.79 -1.79 -9.03
C LEU A 66 0.27 -1.87 -8.88
N LYS A 67 -0.35 -2.90 -9.44
CA LYS A 67 -1.78 -3.19 -9.24
C LYS A 67 -2.01 -3.91 -7.93
N SER A 68 -3.20 -3.75 -7.36
CA SER A 68 -3.67 -4.51 -6.18
C SER A 68 -3.43 -6.01 -6.32
N GLU A 69 -3.75 -6.62 -7.47
CA GLU A 69 -3.62 -8.07 -7.68
C GLU A 69 -2.16 -8.51 -7.86
N GLN A 70 -1.23 -7.57 -8.11
CA GLN A 70 0.20 -7.89 -8.12
C GLN A 70 0.74 -8.10 -6.71
N MET A 71 0.13 -7.49 -5.68
CA MET A 71 0.47 -7.78 -4.29
C MET A 71 0.06 -9.19 -3.88
N ASP A 72 -1.12 -9.66 -4.29
CA ASP A 72 -1.55 -11.03 -4.02
C ASP A 72 -0.57 -12.05 -4.64
N ARG A 73 -0.17 -11.82 -5.90
CA ARG A 73 0.84 -12.64 -6.59
C ARG A 73 2.21 -12.58 -5.92
N LEU A 74 2.56 -11.45 -5.30
CA LEU A 74 3.81 -11.32 -4.56
C LEU A 74 3.80 -12.25 -3.33
N PHE A 75 2.68 -12.33 -2.61
CA PHE A 75 2.52 -13.28 -1.50
C PHE A 75 2.58 -14.74 -1.97
N ASP A 76 1.90 -15.08 -3.08
CA ASP A 76 1.96 -16.42 -3.65
C ASP A 76 3.41 -16.82 -4.01
N GLN A 77 4.19 -15.90 -4.57
CA GLN A 77 5.59 -16.15 -4.92
C GLN A 77 6.48 -16.36 -3.70
N LEU A 78 6.23 -15.63 -2.59
CA LEU A 78 7.00 -15.79 -1.36
C LEU A 78 6.92 -17.23 -0.83
N PHE A 79 5.76 -17.89 -0.91
CA PHE A 79 5.60 -19.27 -0.44
C PHE A 79 6.34 -20.32 -1.27
N ILE A 80 6.63 -20.04 -2.54
CA ILE A 80 7.19 -21.03 -3.47
C ILE A 80 8.72 -20.91 -3.56
N MET A 81 9.29 -19.76 -3.20
CA MET A 81 10.72 -19.52 -3.35
C MET A 81 11.51 -19.90 -2.09
N PRO A 82 12.57 -20.73 -2.21
CA PRO A 82 13.57 -20.85 -1.16
C PRO A 82 14.52 -19.66 -1.22
N PHE A 83 14.81 -19.05 -0.07
CA PHE A 83 15.81 -17.98 0.04
C PHE A 83 17.06 -18.50 0.74
N GLU A 84 18.25 -18.09 0.29
CA GLU A 84 19.51 -18.54 0.92
C GLU A 84 19.63 -18.05 2.36
N ASN A 85 19.12 -16.85 2.65
CA ASN A 85 19.13 -16.18 3.94
C ASN A 85 18.18 -14.96 3.91
N ILE A 86 18.10 -14.25 5.04
CA ILE A 86 17.27 -13.04 5.19
C ILE A 86 17.67 -11.91 4.21
N GLU A 87 18.96 -11.71 3.96
CA GLU A 87 19.45 -10.65 3.05
C GLU A 87 18.96 -10.87 1.61
N ARG A 88 18.87 -12.13 1.16
CA ARG A 88 18.30 -12.46 -0.15
C ARG A 88 16.80 -12.18 -0.22
N LEU A 89 16.06 -12.49 0.84
CA LEU A 89 14.64 -12.17 0.94
C LEU A 89 14.43 -10.65 0.90
N GLU A 90 15.16 -9.88 1.71
CA GLU A 90 15.11 -8.42 1.73
C GLU A 90 15.46 -7.82 0.36
N SER A 91 16.55 -8.29 -0.27
CA SER A 91 16.97 -7.83 -1.59
C SER A 91 15.89 -8.10 -2.65
N TRP A 92 15.24 -9.26 -2.57
CA TRP A 92 14.14 -9.60 -3.46
C TRP A 92 12.92 -8.68 -3.25
N LEU A 93 12.53 -8.43 -2.00
CA LEU A 93 11.43 -7.52 -1.65
C LEU A 93 11.70 -6.11 -2.16
N VAL A 94 12.91 -5.59 -1.92
CA VAL A 94 13.36 -4.30 -2.45
C VAL A 94 13.21 -4.24 -3.96
N LYS A 95 13.69 -5.27 -4.68
CA LYS A 95 13.61 -5.31 -6.14
C LYS A 95 12.17 -5.30 -6.66
N LYS A 96 11.23 -5.87 -5.91
CA LYS A 96 9.81 -5.96 -6.32
C LYS A 96 8.98 -4.75 -5.93
N LEU A 97 9.28 -4.13 -4.80
CA LEU A 97 8.39 -3.16 -4.16
C LEU A 97 8.91 -1.72 -4.23
N ARG A 98 10.23 -1.49 -4.34
CA ARG A 98 10.82 -0.15 -4.20
C ARG A 98 10.36 0.85 -5.25
N GLU A 99 10.02 0.43 -6.47
CA GLU A 99 9.48 1.36 -7.47
C GLU A 99 8.13 1.95 -7.01
N ALA A 100 7.24 1.12 -6.46
CA ALA A 100 5.92 1.53 -6.00
C ALA A 100 5.90 2.08 -4.56
N PHE A 101 6.92 1.74 -3.78
CA PHE A 101 7.10 2.11 -2.36
C PHE A 101 8.55 2.56 -2.11
N PRO A 102 8.96 3.76 -2.56
CA PRO A 102 10.35 4.20 -2.46
C PRO A 102 10.88 4.27 -1.03
N GLU A 103 10.00 4.66 -0.11
CA GLU A 103 10.30 4.84 1.32
C GLU A 103 10.16 3.54 2.13
N MET A 104 9.94 2.39 1.48
CA MET A 104 9.78 1.12 2.19
C MET A 104 11.00 0.81 3.08
N CYS A 105 10.75 0.26 4.27
CA CYS A 105 11.80 -0.14 5.18
C CYS A 105 11.47 -1.45 5.92
N PHE A 106 12.52 -2.10 6.42
CA PHE A 106 12.40 -3.30 7.24
C PHE A 106 12.35 -2.90 8.72
N ILE A 107 11.35 -3.39 9.44
CA ILE A 107 11.20 -3.22 10.88
C ILE A 107 11.83 -4.45 11.54
N ALA A 108 12.77 -4.19 12.46
CA ALA A 108 13.73 -5.14 13.04
C ALA A 108 13.26 -6.60 13.16
N ASP A 109 14.08 -7.49 12.62
CA ASP A 109 13.96 -8.95 12.67
C ASP A 109 14.10 -9.48 14.12
N SER A 110 13.09 -10.24 14.53
CA SER A 110 13.27 -11.23 15.59
C SER A 110 13.29 -12.59 14.92
N LYS A 111 14.33 -13.40 15.16
CA LYS A 111 14.62 -14.66 14.46
C LYS A 111 13.35 -15.43 14.05
N GLY A 112 13.00 -15.36 12.77
CA GLY A 112 11.82 -16.03 12.18
C GLY A 112 10.65 -15.10 11.85
N HIS A 113 10.78 -13.79 12.03
CA HIS A 113 9.76 -12.80 11.69
C HIS A 113 10.38 -11.51 11.13
N LEU A 114 9.99 -11.20 9.89
CA LEU A 114 10.32 -9.96 9.18
C LEU A 114 9.04 -9.13 9.00
N GLU A 115 9.07 -7.87 9.43
CA GLU A 115 8.03 -6.89 9.12
C GLU A 115 8.57 -5.86 8.13
N VAL A 116 7.78 -5.54 7.10
CA VAL A 116 8.12 -4.56 6.07
C VAL A 116 7.08 -3.44 6.15
N ASP A 117 7.52 -2.22 6.43
CA ASP A 117 6.67 -1.04 6.35
C ASP A 117 6.85 -0.40 4.97
N LEU A 118 5.77 -0.36 4.20
CA LEU A 118 5.76 0.21 2.85
C LEU A 118 5.76 1.74 2.87
N LYS A 119 5.54 2.38 4.03
CA LYS A 119 5.52 3.84 4.22
C LYS A 119 4.60 4.60 3.25
N ALA A 120 3.59 3.94 2.68
CA ALA A 120 2.57 4.58 1.85
C ALA A 120 1.50 5.20 2.74
N ALA A 121 1.68 6.48 3.09
CA ALA A 121 0.68 7.24 3.84
C ALA A 121 -0.54 7.54 2.95
N ALA A 122 -1.50 6.63 2.89
CA ALA A 122 -2.83 6.94 2.42
C ALA A 122 -3.80 6.75 3.59
N PHE A 123 -4.58 7.79 3.88
CA PHE A 123 -5.48 7.95 5.04
C PHE A 123 -6.53 6.81 5.24
N GLN A 124 -6.52 5.78 4.37
CA GLN A 124 -7.41 4.63 4.38
C GLN A 124 -6.74 3.29 3.99
N ILE A 125 -5.43 3.22 3.72
CA ILE A 125 -4.75 1.91 3.62
C ILE A 125 -4.51 1.46 5.06
N GLN A 126 -5.46 0.71 5.59
CA GLN A 126 -5.39 0.20 6.97
C GLN A 126 -4.18 -0.72 7.21
N ASN A 127 -3.50 -1.18 6.16
CA ASN A 127 -2.35 -2.08 6.26
C ASN A 127 -1.19 -1.60 5.37
N THR A 128 -0.33 -0.69 5.84
CA THR A 128 0.92 -0.34 5.11
C THR A 128 2.05 -1.32 5.40
N LYS A 129 1.78 -2.36 6.19
CA LYS A 129 2.80 -3.27 6.69
C LYS A 129 2.55 -4.70 6.24
N ILE A 130 3.62 -5.36 5.84
CA ILE A 130 3.65 -6.77 5.48
C ILE A 130 4.36 -7.52 6.61
N SER A 131 3.77 -8.62 7.06
CA SER A 131 4.40 -9.57 7.97
C SER A 131 4.83 -10.81 7.21
N ILE A 132 6.04 -11.28 7.47
CA ILE A 132 6.62 -12.49 6.88
C ILE A 132 7.19 -13.33 8.02
N ILE A 133 6.62 -14.51 8.25
CA ILE A 133 7.09 -15.51 9.20
C ILE A 133 7.82 -16.60 8.41
N TYR A 134 9.02 -16.94 8.86
CA TYR A 134 9.87 -17.91 8.20
C TYR A 134 10.58 -18.84 9.18
N GLU A 135 11.00 -19.99 8.67
CA GLU A 135 11.88 -20.93 9.36
C GLU A 135 13.19 -21.07 8.58
N THR A 136 14.24 -21.54 9.27
CA THR A 136 15.53 -21.83 8.66
C THR A 136 15.89 -23.30 8.85
N ASP A 137 16.39 -23.95 7.79
CA ASP A 137 16.95 -25.31 7.91
C ASP A 137 18.33 -25.32 8.59
N ASP A 138 18.93 -26.51 8.69
CA ASP A 138 20.26 -26.74 9.25
C ASP A 138 21.40 -26.08 8.46
N LYS A 139 21.15 -25.71 7.20
CA LYS A 139 22.08 -25.01 6.31
C LYS A 139 21.87 -23.49 6.30
N GLY A 140 20.81 -23.01 6.97
CA GLY A 140 20.45 -21.59 7.03
C GLY A 140 19.52 -21.11 5.91
N HIS A 141 19.03 -22.00 5.05
CA HIS A 141 18.06 -21.63 4.02
C HIS A 141 16.71 -21.30 4.65
N LEU A 142 16.08 -20.26 4.14
CA LEU A 142 14.86 -19.67 4.66
C LEU A 142 13.64 -20.14 3.86
N PHE A 143 12.61 -20.57 4.59
CA PHE A 143 11.32 -20.99 4.06
C PHE A 143 10.19 -20.17 4.67
N ILE A 144 9.32 -19.61 3.82
CA ILE A 144 8.19 -18.79 4.26
C ILE A 144 7.06 -19.68 4.78
N ILE A 145 6.71 -19.52 6.05
CA ILE A 145 5.62 -20.27 6.71
C ILE A 145 4.30 -19.50 6.64
N LYS A 146 4.38 -18.17 6.73
CA LYS A 146 3.20 -17.29 6.63
C LYS A 146 3.62 -15.93 6.12
N CYS A 147 2.87 -15.34 5.22
CA CYS A 147 3.03 -13.93 4.86
C CYS A 147 1.69 -13.26 4.60
N GLY A 148 1.65 -11.93 4.67
CA GLY A 148 0.48 -11.13 4.34
C GLY A 148 0.48 -9.77 5.01
N TRP A 149 -0.62 -9.04 4.85
CA TRP A 149 -0.84 -7.75 5.49
C TRP A 149 -0.92 -7.88 7.02
N VAL A 150 -0.26 -6.98 7.75
CA VAL A 150 -0.48 -6.81 9.20
C VAL A 150 -1.87 -6.22 9.40
N GLN A 151 -2.77 -6.95 10.05
CA GLN A 151 -4.07 -6.42 10.45
C GLN A 151 -3.92 -5.67 11.77
N GLU A 152 -4.14 -4.36 11.77
CA GLU A 152 -4.34 -3.62 13.02
C GLU A 152 -5.68 -4.08 13.64
N LYS A 153 -5.66 -4.53 14.90
CA LYS A 153 -6.91 -4.80 15.63
C LYS A 153 -7.70 -3.50 15.69
N GLU A 154 -8.91 -3.47 15.12
CA GLU A 154 -9.89 -2.41 15.37
C GLU A 154 -10.05 -2.27 16.89
N THR A 155 -9.46 -1.22 17.47
CA THR A 155 -9.78 -0.80 18.83
C THR A 155 -11.14 -0.12 18.77
N ASP A 156 -12.12 -0.73 19.45
CA ASP A 156 -13.50 -0.29 19.62
C ASP A 156 -13.64 1.24 19.63
N ARG A 157 -14.30 1.78 18.60
CA ARG A 157 -14.94 3.09 18.70
C ARG A 157 -16.09 2.95 19.71
N LYS A 158 -15.81 3.14 21.00
CA LYS A 158 -16.85 3.48 21.97
C LYS A 158 -17.42 4.85 21.58
N THR A 159 -18.58 4.83 20.93
CA THR A 159 -19.55 5.90 20.99
C THR A 159 -19.86 6.17 22.46
N SER A 160 -19.35 7.26 23.02
CA SER A 160 -19.91 7.85 24.22
C SER A 160 -21.19 8.58 23.82
N ASP A 161 -22.25 7.80 23.66
CA ASP A 161 -23.60 8.31 23.86
C ASP A 161 -23.91 8.15 25.34
N THR A 162 -23.91 9.26 26.08
CA THR A 162 -24.52 9.36 27.41
C THR A 162 -25.16 10.73 27.53
N GLY A 163 -26.46 10.77 27.25
CA GLY A 163 -27.46 11.00 28.29
C GLY A 163 -27.56 12.41 28.86
N ASP A 164 -28.68 13.04 28.53
CA ASP A 164 -29.54 13.81 29.42
C ASP A 164 -28.89 14.72 30.48
N HIS A 165 -29.10 16.03 30.31
CA HIS A 165 -29.29 16.95 31.44
C HIS A 165 -30.59 17.73 31.27
N LYS A 166 -31.65 17.21 31.92
CA LYS A 166 -32.75 18.02 32.44
C LYS A 166 -32.40 18.47 33.86
N CYS A 167 -32.45 19.77 34.11
CA CYS A 167 -32.83 20.42 35.38
C CYS A 167 -33.11 21.90 35.00
N GLY A 168 -34.31 22.48 35.11
CA GLY A 168 -35.07 22.75 36.34
C GLY A 168 -34.33 23.84 37.12
N ILE A 169 -34.76 25.10 37.23
CA ILE A 169 -36.04 25.66 37.71
C ILE A 169 -36.40 26.90 36.89
#